data_AF-A0A7D7ZXJ1-F1
#
_entry.id   AF-A0A7D7ZXJ1-F1
#
_cell.length_a   1.000
_cell.length_b   1.000
_cell.length_c   1.000
_cell.angle_alpha   90.00
_cell.angle_beta   90.00
_cell.angle_gamma   90.00
#
_symmetry.space_group_name_H-M   'P 1'
#
loop_
_entity.id
_entity.type
_entity.pdbx_description
1 polymer ?
#
loop_
_entity_poly.entity_id
_entity_poly.type
_entity_poly.pdbx_seq_one_letter_code
_entity_poly.pdbx_strand_id
1 'polypeptide(L)'
;MTNKDQFEVLVKLDLNQFAIKLLEKMAEQMPSTTKQKEFITKKECMDILGIKSSTTLQKLRDLGAFEYTKVGGIYLYKYSSIMEYLEENKQAKF
;
A
#
# COMPACT_ATOMS: atom_id res chain seq x y z
N MET A 1 -40.49 31.25 12.98
CA MET A 1 -39.15 30.79 12.53
C MET A 1 -38.69 31.81 11.50
N THR A 2 -37.63 32.55 11.81
CA THR A 2 -37.33 33.85 11.17
C THR A 2 -36.44 33.62 9.96
N ASN A 3 -36.56 34.45 8.91
CA ASN A 3 -35.80 34.38 7.64
C ASN A 3 -34.26 34.22 7.84
N LYS A 4 -33.74 34.75 8.95
CA LYS A 4 -32.34 34.64 9.39
C LYS A 4 -31.89 33.19 9.64
N ASP A 5 -32.74 32.35 10.23
CA ASP A 5 -32.41 30.96 10.54
C ASP A 5 -32.31 30.12 9.26
N GLN A 6 -33.16 30.42 8.27
CA GLN A 6 -33.14 29.77 6.95
C GLN A 6 -31.89 30.16 6.15
N PHE A 7 -31.47 31.43 6.23
CA PHE A 7 -30.24 31.90 5.60
C PHE A 7 -29.00 31.24 6.21
N GLU A 8 -28.94 31.12 7.54
CA GLU A 8 -27.81 30.48 8.22
C GLU A 8 -27.69 28.98 7.87
N VAL A 9 -28.83 28.28 7.75
CA VAL A 9 -28.86 26.88 7.29
C VAL A 9 -28.38 26.76 5.84
N LEU A 10 -28.79 27.68 4.97
CA LEU A 10 -28.40 27.68 3.55
C LEU A 10 -26.89 27.93 3.38
N VAL A 11 -26.32 28.89 4.12
CA VAL A 11 -24.88 29.17 4.10
C VAL A 11 -24.07 27.99 4.64
N LYS A 12 -24.51 27.35 5.72
CA LYS A 12 -23.85 26.14 6.25
C LYS A 12 -23.89 24.97 5.26
N LEU A 13 -25.01 24.80 4.55
CA LEU A 13 -25.13 23.75 3.53
C LEU A 13 -24.18 23.99 2.35
N ASP A 14 -24.09 25.23 1.89
CA ASP A 14 -23.20 25.62 0.79
C ASP A 14 -21.72 25.46 1.17
N LEU A 15 -21.33 25.85 2.39
CA LEU A 15 -19.98 25.63 2.91
C LEU A 15 -19.63 24.15 3.02
N ASN A 16 -20.58 23.30 3.42
CA ASN A 16 -20.36 21.85 3.44
C ASN A 16 -20.18 21.28 2.03
N GLN A 17 -20.97 21.73 1.06
CA GLN A 17 -20.80 21.32 -0.34
C GLN A 17 -19.45 21.79 -0.90
N PHE A 18 -19.01 23.00 -0.55
CA PHE A 18 -17.70 23.51 -0.92
C PHE A 18 -16.57 22.67 -0.30
N ALA A 19 -16.68 22.34 1.00
CA ALA A 19 -15.70 21.51 1.69
C ALA A 19 -15.59 20.11 1.06
N ILE A 20 -16.71 19.46 0.73
CA ILE A 20 -16.73 18.15 0.07
C ILE A 20 -16.04 18.22 -1.30
N LYS A 21 -16.43 19.19 -2.14
CA LYS A 21 -15.83 19.37 -3.48
C LYS A 21 -14.33 19.65 -3.41
N LEU A 22 -13.90 20.41 -2.39
CA LEU A 22 -12.48 20.69 -2.18
C LEU A 22 -11.72 19.42 -1.80
N LEU A 23 -12.27 18.61 -0.89
CA LEU A 23 -11.68 17.33 -0.47
C LEU A 23 -11.59 16.34 -1.62
N GLU A 24 -12.64 16.22 -2.45
CA GLU A 24 -12.65 15.37 -3.65
C GLU A 24 -11.55 15.79 -4.63
N LYS A 25 -11.45 17.09 -4.93
CA LYS A 25 -10.44 17.62 -5.83
C LYS A 25 -9.02 17.45 -5.27
N MET A 26 -8.84 17.58 -3.96
CA MET A 26 -7.56 17.29 -3.31
C MET A 26 -7.22 15.80 -3.39
N ALA A 27 -8.17 14.90 -3.20
CA ALA A 27 -7.98 13.45 -3.31
C ALA A 27 -7.63 13.04 -4.74
N GLU A 28 -8.22 13.66 -5.76
CA GLU A 28 -7.89 13.42 -7.18
C GLU A 28 -6.48 13.89 -7.56
N GLN A 29 -6.00 14.97 -6.93
CA GLN A 29 -4.66 15.51 -7.16
C GLN A 29 -3.58 14.84 -6.29
N MET A 30 -3.97 14.03 -5.30
CA MET A 30 -3.00 13.18 -4.64
C MET A 30 -2.53 12.12 -5.64
N PRO A 31 -1.21 11.96 -5.85
CA PRO A 31 -0.72 10.83 -6.63
C PRO A 31 -1.26 9.58 -5.95
N SER A 32 -2.00 8.74 -6.70
CA SER A 32 -2.56 7.48 -6.20
C SER A 32 -1.49 6.83 -5.35
N THR A 33 -1.70 6.80 -4.04
CA THR A 33 -0.65 6.52 -3.06
C THR A 33 -0.10 5.15 -3.38
N THR A 34 1.05 5.14 -4.05
CA THR A 34 1.85 3.97 -4.40
C THR A 34 0.99 2.81 -4.91
N LYS A 35 0.73 2.72 -6.23
CA LYS A 35 0.45 1.39 -6.81
C LYS A 35 1.64 0.50 -6.41
N GLN A 36 1.45 -0.30 -5.36
CA GLN A 36 2.48 -1.23 -4.91
C GLN A 36 2.82 -2.08 -6.12
N LYS A 37 4.12 -2.08 -6.48
CA LYS A 37 4.57 -2.88 -7.59
C LYS A 37 4.22 -4.33 -7.27
N GLU A 38 3.43 -4.95 -8.13
CA GLU A 38 3.03 -6.35 -7.96
C GLU A 38 4.27 -7.26 -7.89
N PHE A 39 5.28 -6.93 -8.70
CA PHE A 39 6.59 -7.56 -8.70
C PHE A 39 7.67 -6.60 -8.23
N ILE A 40 8.44 -7.05 -7.25
CA ILE A 40 9.55 -6.30 -6.67
C ILE A 40 10.89 -6.97 -6.98
N THR A 41 11.95 -6.17 -6.94
CA THR A 41 13.31 -6.62 -7.17
C THR A 41 13.87 -7.40 -5.98
N LYS A 42 14.98 -8.11 -6.22
CA LYS A 42 15.77 -8.76 -5.15
C LYS A 42 16.09 -7.83 -3.98
N LYS A 43 16.48 -6.58 -4.26
CA LYS A 43 16.86 -5.62 -3.22
C LYS A 43 15.65 -5.24 -2.36
N GLU A 44 14.55 -4.86 -3.00
CA GLU A 44 13.29 -4.52 -2.31
C GLU A 44 12.78 -5.70 -1.47
N CYS A 45 12.84 -6.94 -1.99
CA CYS A 45 12.47 -8.15 -1.25
C CYS A 45 13.33 -8.35 0.00
N MET A 46 14.65 -8.19 -0.13
CA MET A 46 15.59 -8.26 0.99
C MET A 46 15.32 -7.17 2.04
N ASP A 47 15.01 -5.95 1.61
CA ASP A 47 14.69 -4.84 2.49
C ASP A 47 13.39 -5.11 3.28
N ILE A 48 12.35 -5.64 2.63
CA ILE A 48 11.07 -6.00 3.28
C ILE A 48 11.26 -7.13 4.30
N LEU A 49 12.00 -8.18 3.93
CA LEU A 49 12.25 -9.32 4.81
C LEU A 49 13.31 -9.03 5.89
N GLY A 50 13.99 -7.88 5.84
CA GLY A 50 15.08 -7.53 6.75
C GLY A 50 16.35 -8.38 6.55
N ILE A 51 16.56 -8.95 5.36
CA ILE A 51 17.66 -9.87 5.06
C ILE A 51 18.80 -9.12 4.39
N LYS A 52 20.03 -9.29 4.90
CA LYS A 52 21.23 -8.66 4.30
C LYS A 52 21.98 -9.56 3.32
N SER A 53 21.81 -10.88 3.42
CA SER A 53 22.57 -11.84 2.60
C SER A 53 21.77 -12.37 1.42
N SER A 54 22.39 -12.32 0.24
CA SER A 54 21.87 -12.96 -0.97
C SER A 54 21.76 -14.49 -0.85
N THR A 55 22.60 -15.12 -0.03
CA THR A 55 22.58 -16.57 0.18
C THR A 55 21.34 -17.00 0.97
N THR A 56 20.88 -16.18 1.93
CA THR A 56 19.64 -16.45 2.67
C THR A 56 18.43 -16.37 1.75
N LEU A 57 18.37 -15.37 0.87
CA LEU A 57 17.29 -15.26 -0.11
C LEU A 57 17.30 -16.40 -1.14
N GLN A 58 18.48 -16.92 -1.49
CA GLN A 58 18.58 -18.14 -2.30
C GLN A 58 17.96 -19.34 -1.58
N LYS A 59 18.33 -19.58 -0.32
CA LYS A 59 17.74 -20.66 0.49
C LYS A 59 16.21 -20.55 0.58
N LEU A 60 15.67 -19.36 0.79
CA LEU A 60 14.21 -19.15 0.84
C LEU A 60 13.53 -19.46 -0.50
N ARG A 61 14.17 -19.15 -1.63
CA ARG A 61 13.68 -19.54 -2.96
C ARG A 61 13.73 -21.06 -3.16
N ASP A 62 14.82 -21.69 -2.73
CA ASP A 62 15.00 -23.14 -2.85
C ASP A 62 13.96 -23.89 -1.98
N LEU A 63 13.57 -23.31 -0.85
CA LEU A 63 12.51 -23.79 0.04
C LEU A 63 11.08 -23.48 -0.46
N GLY A 64 10.93 -22.66 -1.50
CA GLY A 64 9.61 -22.27 -2.01
C GLY A 64 8.83 -21.35 -1.07
N ALA A 65 9.52 -20.51 -0.28
CA ALA A 65 8.90 -19.66 0.74
C ALA A 65 7.90 -18.61 0.20
N PHE A 66 8.06 -18.17 -1.05
CA PHE A 66 7.18 -17.18 -1.70
C PHE A 66 7.32 -17.26 -3.23
N GLU A 67 6.33 -16.72 -3.94
CA GLU A 67 6.28 -16.70 -5.39
C GLU A 67 7.36 -15.77 -5.99
N TYR A 68 8.10 -16.30 -6.96
CA TYR A 68 9.08 -15.54 -7.73
C TYR A 68 9.04 -15.94 -9.21
N THR A 69 9.44 -15.03 -10.08
CA THR A 69 9.56 -15.26 -11.53
C THR A 69 10.96 -14.87 -11.99
N LYS A 70 11.54 -15.67 -12.88
CA LYS A 70 12.83 -15.37 -13.52
C LYS A 70 12.60 -14.90 -14.95
N VAL A 71 12.94 -13.65 -15.24
CA VAL A 71 12.82 -13.05 -16.58
C VAL A 71 14.18 -12.50 -16.99
N GLY A 72 14.73 -13.00 -18.10
CA GLY A 72 16.02 -12.51 -18.63
C GLY A 72 17.21 -12.64 -17.66
N GLY A 73 17.16 -13.62 -16.74
CA GLY A 73 18.20 -13.81 -15.72
C GLY A 73 18.00 -13.01 -14.42
N ILE A 74 17.01 -12.11 -14.37
CA ILE A 74 16.65 -11.33 -13.19
C ILE A 74 15.51 -12.02 -12.45
N TYR A 75 15.60 -12.06 -11.12
CA TYR A 75 14.53 -12.57 -10.26
C TYR A 75 13.64 -11.42 -9.80
N LEU A 76 12.35 -11.58 -10.04
CA LEU A 76 11.27 -10.72 -9.56
C LEU A 76 10.43 -11.51 -8.55
N TYR A 77 9.98 -10.84 -7.50
CA TYR A 77 9.27 -11.47 -6.40
C TYR A 77 7.89 -10.84 -6.28
N LYS A 78 6.86 -11.65 -6.06
CA LYS A 78 5.50 -11.12 -5.91
C LYS A 78 5.34 -10.52 -4.53
N TYR A 79 4.96 -9.26 -4.47
CA TYR A 79 4.84 -8.53 -3.21
C TYR A 79 3.83 -9.18 -2.25
N SER A 80 2.65 -9.58 -2.76
CA SER A 80 1.59 -10.18 -1.95
C SER A 80 2.04 -11.49 -1.29
N SER A 81 2.73 -12.35 -2.03
CA SER A 81 3.21 -13.64 -1.52
C SER A 81 4.29 -13.49 -0.43
N ILE A 82 5.14 -12.46 -0.52
CA ILE A 82 6.09 -12.13 0.54
C ILE A 82 5.36 -11.71 1.82
N MET A 83 4.28 -10.94 1.70
CA MET A 83 3.49 -10.51 2.86
C MET A 83 2.74 -11.67 3.50
N GLU A 84 2.19 -12.59 2.70
CA GLU A 84 1.61 -13.84 3.19
C GLU A 84 2.63 -14.65 3.99
N TYR A 85 3.84 -14.84 3.44
CA TYR A 85 4.93 -15.51 4.14
C TYR A 85 5.27 -14.85 5.50
N LEU A 86 5.28 -13.52 5.56
CA LEU A 86 5.54 -12.80 6.82
C LEU A 86 4.44 -13.00 7.85
N GLU A 87 3.17 -13.01 7.44
CA GLU A 87 2.05 -13.27 8.35
C GLU A 87 2.04 -14.73 8.84
N GLU A 88 2.37 -15.70 7.99
CA GLU A 88 2.50 -17.11 8.39
C GLU A 88 3.62 -17.33 9.41
N ASN A 89 4.72 -16.58 9.29
CA ASN A 89 5.89 -16.68 10.17
C ASN A 89 5.82 -15.74 11.38
N LYS A 90 4.70 -15.05 11.57
CA LYS A 90 4.50 -14.14 12.69
C LYS A 90 4.43 -14.91 13.99
N GLN A 91 5.38 -14.64 14.88
CA GLN A 91 5.33 -15.19 16.23
C GLN A 91 4.28 -14.41 17.04
N ALA A 92 3.36 -15.12 17.68
CA ALA A 92 2.39 -14.50 18.58
C ALA A 92 3.16 -13.76 19.69
N LYS A 93 2.83 -12.47 19.89
CA LYS A 93 3.32 -11.71 21.04
C LYS A 93 2.83 -12.40 22.31
N PHE A 94 3.77 -12.80 23.16
CA PHE A 94 3.51 -13.12 24.57
C PHE A 94 3.37 -11.84 25.38
#